data_AF-A0A847S9R8-F1
#
_entry.id   AF-A0A847S9R8-F1
#
_cell.length_a   1.000
_cell.length_b   1.000
_cell.length_c   1.000
_cell.angle_alpha   90.00
_cell.angle_beta   90.00
_cell.angle_gamma   90.00
#
_symmetry.space_group_name_H-M   'P 1'
#
loop_
_entity.id
_entity.type
_entity.pdbx_description
1 polymer ?
#
loop_
_entity_poly.entity_id
_entity_poly.type
_entity_poly.pdbx_seq_one_letter_code
_entity_poly.pdbx_strand_id
1 'polypeptide(L)'
;MSTPSLEQMIADSRRRFTRWPGWVRQLRFASAPQPRWMESRDPLFKVWEEQRLLVQRGRVVWGALVQANSQLFQWGDLDCPAQLVYSPEPNFDAAPQRLRAVGQAIFDLKHTQPDNPELQALADSVTQELERSFGLHLPASLGATEDMATSSFMVYRQHLPDGFLRGGVFPILTAPDTRSVMILPYAYWGPDMLQLWMQRSLGRA
;
A
#
# COMPACT_ATOMS: atom_id res chain seq x y z
N MET A 1 -8.99 -15.94 -24.87
CA MET A 1 -9.03 -14.54 -24.38
C MET A 1 -7.65 -14.24 -23.82
N SER A 2 -7.00 -13.15 -24.26
CA SER A 2 -5.66 -12.79 -23.80
C SER A 2 -5.72 -12.34 -22.33
N THR A 3 -4.73 -12.74 -21.51
CA THR A 3 -4.58 -12.24 -20.14
C THR A 3 -4.43 -10.72 -20.17
N PRO A 4 -5.22 -9.95 -19.40
CA PRO A 4 -5.11 -8.50 -19.41
C PRO A 4 -3.77 -8.05 -18.82
N SER A 5 -3.29 -6.90 -19.28
CA SER A 5 -2.07 -6.29 -18.74
C SER A 5 -2.31 -5.70 -17.33
N LEU A 6 -1.24 -5.47 -16.57
CA LEU A 6 -1.32 -4.82 -15.25
C LEU A 6 -1.95 -3.41 -15.35
N GLU A 7 -1.66 -2.70 -16.44
CA GLU A 7 -2.27 -1.40 -16.74
C GLU A 7 -3.78 -1.50 -16.91
N GLN A 8 -4.26 -2.54 -17.62
CA GLN A 8 -5.70 -2.77 -17.77
C GLN A 8 -6.36 -3.13 -16.43
N MET A 9 -5.68 -3.88 -15.57
CA MET A 9 -6.20 -4.25 -14.24
C MET A 9 -6.35 -3.03 -13.31
N ILE A 10 -5.36 -2.13 -13.25
CA ILE A 10 -5.46 -0.91 -12.43
C ILE A 10 -6.48 0.07 -13.00
N ALA A 11 -6.58 0.17 -14.34
CA ALA A 11 -7.60 0.97 -15.00
C ALA A 11 -9.02 0.44 -14.70
N ASP A 12 -9.23 -0.89 -14.66
CA ASP A 12 -10.52 -1.46 -14.25
C ASP A 12 -10.84 -1.14 -12.80
N SER A 13 -9.86 -1.27 -11.91
CA SER A 13 -10.02 -0.93 -10.50
C SER A 13 -10.40 0.55 -10.31
N ARG A 14 -9.80 1.47 -11.09
CA ARG A 14 -10.18 2.89 -11.14
C ARG A 14 -11.62 3.07 -11.58
N ARG A 15 -12.04 2.45 -12.70
CA ARG A 15 -13.42 2.56 -13.20
C ARG A 15 -14.44 2.06 -12.19
N ARG A 16 -14.16 0.93 -11.53
CA ARG A 16 -15.01 0.37 -10.47
C ARG A 16 -15.08 1.30 -9.27
N PHE A 17 -13.95 1.87 -8.87
CA PHE A 17 -13.87 2.83 -7.78
C PHE A 17 -14.60 4.14 -8.09
N THR A 18 -14.54 4.68 -9.31
CA THR A 18 -15.19 5.95 -9.66
C THR A 18 -16.62 5.80 -10.19
N ARG A 19 -17.12 4.58 -10.37
CA ARG A 19 -18.49 4.29 -10.79
C ARG A 19 -19.55 4.95 -9.90
N TRP A 20 -19.23 5.16 -8.63
CA TRP A 20 -20.15 5.73 -7.65
C TRP A 20 -19.63 7.08 -7.13
N PRO A 21 -20.52 8.05 -6.86
CA PRO A 21 -20.15 9.28 -6.16
C PRO A 21 -19.49 8.97 -4.81
N GLY A 22 -18.55 9.82 -4.37
CA GLY A 22 -17.76 9.59 -3.14
C GLY A 22 -18.57 9.29 -1.88
N TRP A 23 -19.74 9.93 -1.71
CA TRP A 23 -20.63 9.65 -0.58
C TRP A 23 -21.26 8.25 -0.64
N VAL A 24 -21.57 7.74 -1.84
CA VAL A 24 -22.05 6.35 -2.01
C VAL A 24 -20.92 5.37 -1.71
N ARG A 25 -19.68 5.68 -2.13
CA ARG A 25 -18.50 4.85 -1.81
C ARG A 25 -18.31 4.72 -0.31
N GLN A 26 -18.45 5.84 0.40
CA GLN A 26 -18.38 5.87 1.85
C GLN A 26 -19.48 5.04 2.51
N LEU A 27 -20.72 5.09 2.02
CA LEU A 27 -21.82 4.30 2.59
C LEU A 27 -21.66 2.80 2.29
N ARG A 28 -21.12 2.46 1.11
CA ARG A 28 -20.98 1.07 0.66
C ARG A 28 -19.76 0.35 1.25
N PHE A 29 -18.75 1.12 1.64
CA PHE A 29 -17.55 0.58 2.26
C PHE A 29 -17.44 1.16 3.66
N ALA A 30 -17.77 0.30 4.63
CA ALA A 30 -17.50 0.60 6.03
C ALA A 30 -16.01 0.91 6.17
N SER A 31 -15.71 2.11 6.68
CA SER A 31 -14.37 2.40 7.20
C SER A 31 -13.99 1.27 8.14
N ALA A 32 -12.78 0.75 7.98
CA ALA A 32 -12.29 -0.29 8.86
C ALA A 32 -12.33 0.21 10.31
N PRO A 33 -12.75 -0.64 11.25
CA PRO A 33 -12.77 -0.26 12.65
C PRO A 33 -11.35 0.09 13.10
N GLN A 34 -11.25 0.92 14.13
CA GLN A 34 -9.97 1.20 14.78
C GLN A 34 -9.44 -0.12 15.36
N PRO A 35 -8.20 -0.53 15.05
CA PRO A 35 -7.60 -1.68 15.70
C PRO A 35 -7.51 -1.47 17.21
N ARG A 36 -7.83 -2.50 18.01
CA ARG A 36 -7.90 -2.39 19.48
C ARG A 36 -6.59 -1.94 20.13
N TRP A 37 -5.46 -2.26 19.51
CA TRP A 37 -4.12 -1.90 19.98
C TRP A 37 -3.72 -0.47 19.61
N MET A 38 -4.42 0.17 18.68
CA MET A 38 -4.06 1.48 18.15
C MET A 38 -4.54 2.56 19.10
N GLU A 39 -3.61 3.18 19.80
CA GLU A 39 -3.87 4.36 20.61
C GLU A 39 -3.87 5.62 19.74
N SER A 40 -4.56 6.68 20.16
CA SER A 40 -4.65 7.94 19.42
C SER A 40 -3.31 8.68 19.25
N ARG A 41 -2.29 8.31 20.02
CA ARG A 41 -0.92 8.82 19.91
C ARG A 41 -0.05 8.07 18.90
N ASP A 42 -0.46 6.87 18.45
CA ASP A 42 0.27 6.19 17.38
C ASP A 42 0.05 6.99 16.08
N PRO A 43 1.11 7.39 15.35
CA PRO A 43 0.95 8.14 14.11
C PRO A 43 0.04 7.47 13.06
N LEU A 44 -0.13 6.13 13.10
CA LEU A 44 -1.05 5.40 12.23
C LEU A 44 -2.53 5.67 12.53
N PHE A 45 -2.86 6.26 13.68
CA PHE A 45 -4.21 6.73 13.99
C PHE A 45 -4.73 7.68 12.92
N LYS A 46 -3.83 8.50 12.35
CA LYS A 46 -4.16 9.40 11.22
C LYS A 46 -4.64 8.64 9.98
N VAL A 47 -4.06 7.47 9.67
CA VAL A 47 -4.51 6.63 8.56
C VAL A 47 -5.93 6.13 8.80
N TRP A 48 -6.27 5.80 10.05
CA TRP A 48 -7.63 5.42 10.44
C TRP A 48 -8.62 6.59 10.32
N GLU A 49 -8.26 7.78 10.80
CA GLU A 49 -9.11 8.99 10.69
C GLU A 49 -9.37 9.39 9.23
N GLU A 50 -8.35 9.27 8.37
CA GLU A 50 -8.40 9.73 6.99
C GLU A 50 -8.95 8.71 6.00
N GLN A 51 -9.39 7.53 6.46
CA GLN A 51 -10.04 6.52 5.60
C GLN A 51 -11.20 7.13 4.79
N ARG A 52 -12.02 7.97 5.43
CA ARG A 52 -13.13 8.66 4.76
C ARG A 52 -12.63 9.59 3.66
N LEU A 53 -11.57 10.36 3.92
CA LEU A 53 -10.98 11.25 2.93
C LEU A 53 -10.45 10.44 1.73
N LEU A 54 -9.73 9.35 1.98
CA LEU A 54 -9.19 8.47 0.94
C LEU A 54 -10.28 7.84 0.08
N VAL A 55 -11.37 7.35 0.68
CA VAL A 55 -12.51 6.77 -0.07
C VAL A 55 -13.27 7.83 -0.88
N GLN A 56 -13.38 9.06 -0.36
CA GLN A 56 -14.13 10.11 -1.02
C GLN A 56 -13.34 10.80 -2.14
N ARG A 57 -12.05 11.07 -1.92
CA ARG A 57 -11.22 11.94 -2.78
C ARG A 57 -9.98 11.27 -3.33
N GLY A 58 -9.71 10.03 -2.92
CA GLY A 58 -8.50 9.33 -3.31
C GLY A 58 -8.46 8.97 -4.79
N ARG A 59 -7.24 8.69 -5.24
CA ARG A 59 -6.91 8.14 -6.55
C ARG A 59 -6.39 6.73 -6.37
N VAL A 60 -6.75 5.85 -7.30
CA VAL A 60 -6.26 4.47 -7.28
C VAL A 60 -4.93 4.41 -8.03
N VAL A 61 -3.89 3.95 -7.34
CA VAL A 61 -2.54 3.73 -7.89
C VAL A 61 -1.99 2.39 -7.43
N TRP A 62 -0.86 1.98 -7.98
CA TRP A 62 -0.14 0.82 -7.47
C TRP A 62 0.67 1.16 -6.21
N GLY A 63 0.61 0.27 -5.23
CA GLY A 63 1.56 0.21 -4.11
C GLY A 63 2.36 -1.09 -4.17
N ALA A 64 3.63 -1.03 -3.78
CA ALA A 64 4.51 -2.17 -3.63
C ALA A 64 4.99 -2.30 -2.18
N LEU A 65 4.78 -3.46 -1.57
CA LEU A 65 5.15 -3.76 -0.19
C LEU A 65 6.67 -3.74 -0.01
N VAL A 66 7.13 -3.05 1.03
CA VAL A 66 8.53 -3.05 1.50
C VAL A 66 8.68 -4.09 2.60
N GLN A 67 7.89 -3.93 3.67
CA GLN A 67 7.86 -4.84 4.81
C GLN A 67 6.45 -4.88 5.41
N ALA A 68 6.15 -5.98 6.08
CA ALA A 68 4.89 -6.18 6.78
C ALA A 68 5.11 -7.08 8.00
N ASN A 69 4.26 -6.91 9.00
CA ASN A 69 4.18 -7.86 10.11
C ASN A 69 3.89 -9.28 9.57
N SER A 70 4.62 -10.29 10.03
CA SER A 70 4.48 -11.68 9.58
C SER A 70 3.07 -12.25 9.77
N GLN A 71 2.32 -11.76 10.76
CA GLN A 71 0.93 -12.16 11.01
C GLN A 71 0.00 -11.81 9.83
N LEU A 72 0.36 -10.83 9.00
CA LEU A 72 -0.43 -10.42 7.84
C LEU A 72 -0.40 -11.43 6.70
N PHE A 73 0.49 -12.42 6.72
CA PHE A 73 0.62 -13.46 5.67
C PHE A 73 -0.10 -14.77 6.02
N GLN A 74 -0.83 -14.81 7.12
CA GLN A 74 -1.59 -15.97 7.56
C GLN A 74 -3.00 -15.58 7.98
N TRP A 75 -3.89 -16.57 8.08
CA TRP A 75 -5.21 -16.39 8.66
C TRP A 75 -5.12 -15.83 10.09
N GLY A 76 -5.98 -14.87 10.40
CA GLY A 76 -6.01 -14.20 11.70
C GLY A 76 -7.02 -13.04 11.68
N ASP A 77 -7.18 -12.42 12.83
CA ASP A 77 -8.13 -11.33 13.09
C ASP A 77 -7.44 -9.99 13.38
N LEU A 78 -6.11 -9.99 13.49
CA LEU A 78 -5.32 -8.79 13.78
C LEU A 78 -4.98 -8.01 12.51
N ASP A 79 -5.49 -6.79 12.44
CA ASP A 79 -5.00 -5.76 11.53
C ASP A 79 -3.65 -5.24 12.04
N CYS A 80 -2.67 -5.14 11.14
CA CYS A 80 -1.31 -4.77 11.49
C CYS A 80 -0.75 -3.70 10.54
N PRO A 81 0.26 -2.95 10.98
CA PRO A 81 0.97 -2.03 10.14
C PRO A 81 1.87 -2.74 9.13
N ALA A 82 2.14 -2.03 8.05
CA ALA A 82 3.13 -2.39 7.03
C ALA A 82 3.71 -1.11 6.41
N GLN A 83 4.68 -1.28 5.52
CA GLN A 83 5.30 -0.19 4.76
C GLN A 83 5.25 -0.52 3.27
N LEU A 84 4.99 0.50 2.45
CA LEU A 84 4.94 0.35 1.00
C LEU A 84 5.62 1.52 0.29
N VAL A 85 6.06 1.29 -0.95
CA VAL A 85 6.44 2.31 -1.93
C VAL A 85 5.29 2.49 -2.91
N TYR A 86 5.06 3.74 -3.32
CA TYR A 86 4.05 4.08 -4.31
C TYR A 86 4.46 5.32 -5.08
N SER A 87 3.71 5.62 -6.14
CA SER A 87 3.73 6.91 -6.81
C SER A 87 2.28 7.36 -7.06
N PRO A 88 1.94 8.63 -6.81
CA PRO A 88 0.61 9.16 -7.13
C PRO A 88 0.40 9.33 -8.64
N GLU A 89 1.48 9.30 -9.42
CA GLU A 89 1.45 9.46 -10.87
C GLU A 89 1.19 8.12 -11.61
N PRO A 90 0.48 8.14 -12.75
CA PRO A 90 0.12 6.93 -13.50
C PRO A 90 1.30 6.27 -14.24
N ASN A 91 2.50 6.83 -14.14
CA ASN A 91 3.70 6.41 -14.88
C ASN A 91 4.16 4.97 -14.57
N PHE A 92 3.57 4.33 -13.56
CA PHE A 92 3.86 2.96 -13.13
C PHE A 92 2.74 1.96 -13.44
N ASP A 93 1.67 2.37 -14.12
CA ASP A 93 0.52 1.50 -14.38
C ASP A 93 0.88 0.26 -15.19
N ALA A 94 1.72 0.43 -16.21
CA ALA A 94 2.24 -0.66 -17.04
C ALA A 94 3.44 -1.39 -16.41
N ALA A 95 4.06 -0.81 -15.37
CA ALA A 95 5.32 -1.30 -14.83
C ALA A 95 5.43 -1.24 -13.28
N PRO A 96 4.45 -1.76 -12.51
CA PRO A 96 4.50 -1.69 -11.05
C PRO A 96 5.63 -2.54 -10.44
N GLN A 97 6.25 -3.43 -11.22
CA GLN A 97 7.50 -4.11 -10.84
C GLN A 97 8.65 -3.15 -10.55
N ARG A 98 8.64 -1.93 -11.12
CA ARG A 98 9.64 -0.90 -10.78
C ARG A 98 9.47 -0.41 -9.35
N LEU A 99 8.22 -0.21 -8.89
CA LEU A 99 7.93 0.09 -7.48
C LEU A 99 8.41 -1.05 -6.57
N ARG A 100 8.20 -2.30 -7.00
CA ARG A 100 8.68 -3.47 -6.26
C ARG A 100 10.21 -3.52 -6.17
N ALA A 101 10.93 -3.19 -7.24
CA ALA A 101 12.39 -3.15 -7.22
C ALA A 101 12.91 -2.12 -6.22
N VAL A 102 12.31 -0.92 -6.21
CA VAL A 102 12.64 0.12 -5.21
C VAL A 102 12.28 -0.34 -3.80
N GLY A 103 11.11 -0.97 -3.61
CA GLY A 103 10.71 -1.51 -2.31
C GLY A 103 11.66 -2.58 -1.78
N GLN A 104 12.16 -3.46 -2.66
CA GLN A 104 13.20 -4.44 -2.32
C GLN A 104 14.50 -3.75 -1.92
N ALA A 105 14.95 -2.75 -2.68
CA ALA A 105 16.16 -2.01 -2.36
C ALA A 105 16.08 -1.30 -0.98
N ILE A 106 14.90 -0.80 -0.59
CA ILE A 106 14.67 -0.26 0.76
C ILE A 106 14.74 -1.37 1.81
N PHE A 107 14.10 -2.51 1.56
CA PHE A 107 14.14 -3.65 2.47
C PHE A 107 15.57 -4.16 2.69
N ASP A 108 16.39 -4.19 1.64
CA ASP A 108 17.79 -4.63 1.69
C ASP A 108 18.68 -3.71 2.55
N LEU A 109 18.26 -2.47 2.83
CA LEU A 109 18.93 -1.56 3.77
C LEU A 109 18.70 -1.93 5.24
N LYS A 110 17.72 -2.80 5.53
CA LYS A 110 17.38 -3.17 6.90
C LYS A 110 18.57 -3.80 7.62
N HIS A 111 18.86 -3.31 8.82
CA HIS A 111 20.03 -3.69 9.62
C HIS A 111 21.40 -3.40 8.96
N THR A 112 21.46 -2.48 7.99
CA THR A 112 22.72 -2.02 7.38
C THR A 112 23.12 -0.62 7.89
N GLN A 113 24.35 -0.19 7.57
CA GLN A 113 24.89 1.13 7.93
C GLN A 113 25.59 1.78 6.71
N PRO A 114 24.83 2.29 5.73
CA PRO A 114 25.41 2.91 4.54
C PRO A 114 26.08 4.26 4.85
N ASP A 115 27.21 4.56 4.19
CA ASP A 115 27.92 5.84 4.36
C ASP A 115 27.13 7.05 3.84
N ASN A 116 26.21 6.82 2.89
CA ASN A 116 25.36 7.89 2.36
C ASN A 116 24.29 8.28 3.39
N PRO A 117 24.23 9.56 3.83
CA PRO A 117 23.30 10.00 4.87
C PRO A 117 21.81 9.79 4.55
N GLU A 118 21.41 9.94 3.27
CA GLU A 118 20.02 9.73 2.86
C GLU A 118 19.63 8.25 2.92
N LEU A 119 20.57 7.36 2.55
CA LEU A 119 20.38 5.92 2.69
C LEU A 119 20.41 5.48 4.16
N GLN A 120 21.24 6.13 4.99
CA GLN A 120 21.30 5.84 6.43
C GLN A 120 19.97 6.16 7.10
N ALA A 121 19.36 7.31 6.80
CA ALA A 121 18.04 7.66 7.32
C ALA A 121 16.95 6.64 6.93
N LEU A 122 17.01 6.10 5.72
CA LEU A 122 16.12 5.03 5.28
C LEU A 122 16.40 3.69 5.97
N ALA A 123 17.68 3.33 6.15
CA ALA A 123 18.11 2.13 6.87
C ALA A 123 17.62 2.16 8.32
N ASP A 124 17.73 3.32 8.99
CA ASP A 124 17.23 3.51 10.34
C ASP A 124 15.70 3.38 10.40
N SER A 125 14.99 4.05 9.50
CA SER A 125 13.53 3.99 9.42
C SER A 125 12.99 2.58 9.16
N VAL A 126 13.58 1.83 8.23
CA VAL A 126 13.11 0.46 7.90
C VAL A 126 13.49 -0.55 9.00
N THR A 127 14.57 -0.29 9.74
CA THR A 127 15.02 -1.12 10.86
C THR A 127 14.19 -0.87 12.11
N GLN A 128 13.85 0.39 12.39
CA GLN A 128 13.01 0.78 13.51
C GLN A 128 11.54 0.67 13.12
N GLU A 129 10.99 -0.55 13.11
CA GLU A 129 9.61 -0.84 12.66
C GLU A 129 8.49 -0.07 13.41
N LEU A 130 8.82 0.59 14.52
CA LEU A 130 7.92 1.46 15.28
C LEU A 130 7.92 2.91 14.80
N GLU A 131 8.95 3.36 14.07
CA GLU A 131 8.97 4.68 13.45
C GLU A 131 8.07 4.69 12.22
N ARG A 132 6.93 5.38 12.36
CA ARG A 132 5.91 5.47 11.30
C ARG A 132 6.24 6.64 10.37
N SER A 133 6.88 6.37 9.24
CA SER A 133 7.15 7.40 8.22
C SER A 133 5.98 7.53 7.25
N PHE A 134 5.62 8.76 6.88
CA PHE A 134 4.56 9.04 5.89
C PHE A 134 5.08 9.98 4.80
N GLY A 135 4.89 9.59 3.54
CA GLY A 135 5.24 10.39 2.37
C GLY A 135 6.74 10.69 2.24
N LEU A 136 7.61 9.82 2.73
CA LEU A 136 9.05 10.05 2.73
C LEU A 136 9.60 9.91 1.31
N HIS A 137 10.34 10.93 0.86
CA HIS A 137 10.96 10.97 -0.45
C HIS A 137 12.11 9.96 -0.53
N LEU A 138 12.24 9.33 -1.70
CA LEU A 138 13.21 8.26 -1.91
C LEU A 138 14.41 8.76 -2.73
N PRO A 139 15.65 8.44 -2.30
CA PRO A 139 16.86 8.79 -3.05
C PRO A 139 16.89 8.17 -4.44
N ALA A 140 17.35 8.93 -5.43
CA ALA A 140 17.50 8.45 -6.81
C ALA A 140 18.47 7.26 -6.93
N SER A 141 19.40 7.10 -5.97
CA SER A 141 20.32 5.96 -5.88
C SER A 141 19.61 4.61 -5.72
N LEU A 142 18.36 4.60 -5.24
CA LEU A 142 17.52 3.39 -5.16
C LEU A 142 16.74 3.12 -6.46
N GLY A 143 16.96 3.90 -7.51
CA GLY A 143 16.18 3.84 -8.76
C GLY A 143 14.80 4.51 -8.64
N ALA A 144 14.60 5.32 -7.60
CA ALA A 144 13.38 6.08 -7.39
C ALA A 144 13.29 7.30 -8.30
N THR A 145 12.06 7.71 -8.63
CA THR A 145 11.77 8.99 -9.30
C THR A 145 11.22 9.99 -8.27
N GLU A 146 11.19 11.28 -8.60
CA GLU A 146 10.75 12.35 -7.70
C GLU A 146 9.33 12.13 -7.14
N ASP A 147 8.45 11.53 -7.95
CA ASP A 147 7.06 11.22 -7.57
C ASP A 147 6.93 9.99 -6.66
N MET A 148 8.00 9.22 -6.42
CA MET A 148 7.92 8.05 -5.55
C MET A 148 8.04 8.46 -4.08
N ALA A 149 7.25 7.80 -3.25
CA ALA A 149 7.33 7.93 -1.80
C ALA A 149 7.16 6.58 -1.12
N THR A 150 7.69 6.47 0.11
CA THR A 150 7.39 5.37 1.02
C THR A 150 6.47 5.85 2.15
N SER A 151 5.57 4.98 2.59
CA SER A 151 4.68 5.26 3.73
C SER A 151 4.38 4.01 4.53
N SER A 152 4.36 4.19 5.85
CA SER A 152 3.69 3.29 6.77
C SER A 152 2.19 3.38 6.56
N PHE A 153 1.51 2.24 6.65
CA PHE A 153 0.07 2.18 6.47
C PHE A 153 -0.52 1.02 7.26
N MET A 154 -1.84 1.06 7.41
CA MET A 154 -2.61 -0.02 8.03
C MET A 154 -3.10 -1.02 7.00
N VAL A 155 -2.78 -2.29 7.24
CA VAL A 155 -3.40 -3.40 6.51
C VAL A 155 -4.64 -3.84 7.27
N TYR A 156 -5.79 -3.37 6.79
CA TYR A 156 -7.10 -3.85 7.23
C TYR A 156 -7.45 -5.13 6.48
N ARG A 157 -7.57 -6.25 7.19
CA ARG A 157 -7.85 -7.56 6.60
C ARG A 157 -9.14 -7.57 5.77
N GLN A 158 -10.16 -6.83 6.21
CA GLN A 158 -11.41 -6.66 5.45
C GLN A 158 -11.24 -6.02 4.06
N HIS A 159 -10.11 -5.35 3.79
CA HIS A 159 -9.82 -4.79 2.47
C HIS A 159 -9.12 -5.79 1.55
N LEU A 160 -8.76 -6.98 2.04
CA LEU A 160 -8.11 -8.03 1.28
C LEU A 160 -9.12 -9.14 0.92
N PRO A 161 -9.03 -9.77 -0.26
CA PRO A 161 -9.97 -10.80 -0.69
C PRO A 161 -10.16 -11.98 0.29
N ASP A 162 -9.06 -12.47 0.87
CA ASP A 162 -9.06 -13.61 1.81
C ASP A 162 -8.68 -13.21 3.24
N GLY A 163 -8.59 -11.90 3.54
CA GLY A 163 -8.20 -11.43 4.87
C GLY A 163 -6.71 -11.52 5.21
N PHE A 164 -5.82 -11.79 4.24
CA PHE A 164 -4.36 -11.79 4.44
C PHE A 164 -3.60 -11.44 3.15
N LEU A 165 -2.35 -11.03 3.28
CA LEU A 165 -1.46 -10.65 2.18
C LEU A 165 -0.94 -11.90 1.45
N ARG A 166 -1.18 -11.95 0.12
CA ARG A 166 -0.64 -12.99 -0.77
C ARG A 166 0.49 -12.50 -1.68
N GLY A 167 0.60 -11.19 -1.86
CA GLY A 167 1.61 -10.62 -2.74
C GLY A 167 1.98 -9.21 -2.36
N GLY A 168 3.13 -8.76 -2.87
CA GLY A 168 3.69 -7.46 -2.54
C GLY A 168 3.34 -6.33 -3.50
N VAL A 169 2.37 -6.49 -4.41
CA VAL A 169 1.93 -5.41 -5.31
C VAL A 169 0.41 -5.44 -5.42
N PHE A 170 -0.25 -4.33 -5.08
CA PHE A 170 -1.70 -4.23 -5.02
C PHE A 170 -2.19 -2.78 -5.20
N PRO A 171 -3.46 -2.56 -5.61
CA PRO A 171 -4.03 -1.23 -5.71
C PRO A 171 -4.20 -0.58 -4.34
N ILE A 172 -3.85 0.70 -4.24
CA ILE A 172 -4.00 1.54 -3.06
C ILE A 172 -4.73 2.83 -3.41
N LEU A 173 -5.20 3.52 -2.37
CA LEU A 173 -5.73 4.87 -2.41
C LEU A 173 -4.69 5.84 -1.86
N THR A 174 -4.46 6.93 -2.60
CA THR A 174 -3.68 8.10 -2.21
C THR A 174 -4.52 9.36 -2.43
N ALA A 175 -4.23 10.46 -1.75
CA ALA A 175 -4.91 11.73 -2.00
C ALA A 175 -3.92 12.90 -1.90
N PRO A 176 -4.10 14.00 -2.65
CA PRO A 176 -3.19 15.15 -2.59
C PRO A 176 -3.18 15.83 -1.22
N ASP A 177 -4.29 15.74 -0.48
CA ASP A 177 -4.49 16.42 0.80
C ASP A 177 -3.83 15.68 1.98
N THR A 178 -3.28 14.48 1.78
CA THR A 178 -2.65 13.69 2.86
C THR A 178 -1.50 12.81 2.38
N ARG A 179 -0.61 12.45 3.30
CA ARG A 179 0.42 11.41 3.11
C ARG A 179 -0.06 10.01 3.53
N SER A 180 -1.26 9.87 4.09
CA SER A 180 -1.84 8.57 4.40
C SER A 180 -2.17 7.81 3.12
N VAL A 181 -1.95 6.50 3.16
CA VAL A 181 -2.31 5.58 2.10
C VAL A 181 -3.14 4.44 2.66
N MET A 182 -3.99 3.85 1.83
CA MET A 182 -4.85 2.74 2.24
C MET A 182 -4.97 1.73 1.11
N ILE A 183 -4.97 0.43 1.41
CA ILE A 183 -5.33 -0.57 0.40
C ILE A 183 -6.71 -0.25 -0.17
N LEU A 184 -6.84 -0.26 -1.49
CA LEU A 184 -8.14 -0.15 -2.13
C LEU A 184 -8.99 -1.35 -1.67
N PRO A 185 -10.17 -1.17 -1.07
CA PRO A 185 -11.01 -2.30 -0.67
C PRO A 185 -11.26 -3.26 -1.83
N TYR A 186 -11.06 -4.57 -1.59
CA TYR A 186 -11.04 -5.59 -2.64
C TYR A 186 -12.30 -5.67 -3.51
N ALA A 187 -13.45 -5.20 -3.02
CA ALA A 187 -14.67 -5.15 -3.81
C ALA A 187 -14.57 -4.20 -5.03
N TYR A 188 -13.57 -3.33 -5.07
CA TYR A 188 -13.26 -2.51 -6.24
C TYR A 188 -12.25 -3.16 -7.18
N TRP A 189 -11.67 -4.31 -6.82
CA TRP A 189 -10.71 -4.99 -7.67
C TRP A 189 -11.44 -5.68 -8.82
N GLY A 190 -10.88 -5.55 -10.02
CA GLY A 190 -11.37 -6.27 -11.20
C GLY A 190 -11.24 -7.79 -11.05
N PRO A 191 -12.02 -8.59 -11.79
CA PRO A 191 -11.94 -10.05 -11.75
C PRO A 191 -10.52 -10.56 -12.03
N ASP A 192 -9.81 -9.95 -12.98
CA ASP A 192 -8.45 -10.35 -13.32
C ASP A 192 -7.45 -10.00 -12.22
N MET A 193 -7.66 -8.87 -11.53
CA MET A 193 -6.85 -8.50 -10.37
C MET A 193 -7.08 -9.47 -9.20
N LEU A 194 -8.33 -9.86 -8.96
CA LEU A 194 -8.67 -10.87 -7.96
C LEU A 194 -8.06 -12.23 -8.33
N GLN A 195 -8.18 -12.66 -9.58
CA GLN A 195 -7.60 -13.90 -10.06
C GLN A 195 -6.06 -13.91 -9.91
N LEU A 196 -5.39 -12.84 -10.32
CA LEU A 196 -3.95 -12.68 -10.14
C LEU A 196 -3.57 -12.75 -8.65
N TRP A 197 -4.34 -12.11 -7.77
CA TRP A 197 -4.12 -12.14 -6.33
C TRP A 197 -4.29 -13.55 -5.74
N MET A 198 -5.31 -14.30 -6.17
CA MET A 198 -5.57 -15.68 -5.73
C MET A 198 -4.51 -16.67 -6.21
N GLN A 199 -3.93 -16.44 -7.40
CA GLN A 199 -2.91 -17.31 -7.99
C GLN A 199 -1.53 -17.16 -7.34
N ARG A 200 -1.29 -16.05 -6.61
CA ARG A 200 -0.06 -15.89 -5.85
C ARG A 200 -0.07 -16.89 -4.69
N SER A 201 0.82 -17.86 -4.76
CA SER A 201 1.19 -18.67 -3.61
C SER A 201 1.73 -17.75 -2.53
N LEU A 202 1.54 -18.12 -1.26
CA LEU A 202 2.21 -17.48 -0.14
C LEU A 202 3.71 -17.48 -0.43
N GLY A 203 4.24 -16.35 -0.87
CA GLY A 203 5.68 -16.16 -0.95
C GLY A 203 6.21 -16.35 0.46
N ARG A 204 7.14 -17.29 0.63
CA ARG A 204 7.82 -17.48 1.91
C ARG A 204 8.41 -16.13 2.32
N ALA A 205 8.03 -15.68 3.50
CA ALA A 205 8.64 -14.54 4.19
C ALA A 205 10.14 -14.76 4.35
#